data_AF-A0A942Y4N5-F1
#
_entry.id   AF-A0A942Y4N5-F1
#
_cell.length_a   1.000
_cell.length_b   1.000
_cell.length_c   1.000
_cell.angle_alpha   90.00
_cell.angle_beta   90.00
_cell.angle_gamma   90.00
#
_symmetry.space_group_name_H-M   'P 1'
#
loop_
_entity.id
_entity.type
_entity.pdbx_description
1 polymer ?
#
loop_
_entity_poly.entity_id
_entity_poly.type
_entity_poly.pdbx_seq_one_letter_code
_entity_poly.pdbx_strand_id
1 'polypeptide(L)' 'MRNKIANLGDEIISISEIKGIVQKIYQNSVLINITENNSGKEFLNNKTIISHKKYLIANK' A
#
# COMPACT_ATOMS: atom_id res chain seq x y z
N MET A 1 17.62 -2.05 10.66
CA MET A 1 16.32 -1.35 10.74
C MET A 1 15.21 -2.39 10.61
N ARG A 2 14.27 -2.47 11.57
CA ARG A 2 13.10 -3.35 11.41
C ARG A 2 12.17 -2.71 10.37
N ASN A 3 11.92 -3.39 9.25
CA ASN A 3 10.87 -2.96 8.34
C ASN A 3 9.55 -2.94 9.13
N LYS A 4 8.96 -1.76 9.32
CA LYS A 4 7.63 -1.66 9.91
C LYS A 4 6.63 -2.21 8.91
N ILE A 5 6.05 -3.36 9.23
CA ILE A 5 4.95 -3.95 8.46
C ILE A 5 3.68 -3.18 8.83
N ALA A 6 2.87 -2.87 7.81
CA ALA A 6 1.59 -2.19 7.99
C ALA A 6 0.54 -3.17 8.54
N ASN A 7 -0.41 -2.67 9.31
CA ASN A 7 -1.55 -3.42 9.82
C ASN A 7 -2.76 -3.27 8.89
N LEU A 8 -3.78 -4.10 9.11
CA LEU A 8 -5.06 -3.93 8.42
C LEU A 8 -5.66 -2.57 8.79
N GLY A 9 -6.11 -1.82 7.79
CA GLY A 9 -6.64 -0.48 7.97
C GLY A 9 -5.60 0.65 7.95
N ASP A 10 -4.30 0.35 8.06
CA ASP A 10 -3.26 1.38 7.95
C ASP A 10 -3.28 2.01 6.55
N GLU A 11 -3.07 3.32 6.49
CA GLU A 11 -2.82 4.02 5.24
C GLU A 11 -1.34 3.92 4.87
N ILE A 12 -1.06 3.49 3.64
CA ILE A 12 0.29 3.44 3.11
C ILE A 12 0.41 4.26 1.83
N ILE A 13 1.62 4.76 1.61
CA ILE A 13 2.02 5.46 0.40
C ILE A 13 3.11 4.64 -0.27
N SER A 14 2.83 4.14 -1.47
CA SER A 14 3.84 3.46 -2.28
C SER A 14 4.88 4.45 -2.78
N ILE A 15 6.11 3.99 -3.00
CA ILE A 15 7.16 4.75 -3.69
C ILE A 15 6.75 5.20 -5.11
N SER A 16 5.72 4.60 -5.68
CA SER A 16 5.13 5.00 -6.97
C SER A 16 3.98 5.99 -6.83
N GLU A 17 3.88 6.71 -5.70
CA GLU A 17 2.86 7.74 -5.44
C GLU A 17 1.42 7.23 -5.49
N ILE A 18 1.23 5.96 -5.11
CA ILE A 18 -0.09 5.35 -4.93
C ILE A 18 -0.37 5.34 -3.45
N LYS A 19 -1.47 5.98 -3.04
CA LYS A 19 -1.95 5.91 -1.65
C LYS A 19 -3.09 4.92 -1.55
N GLY A 20 -3.15 4.22 -0.43
CA GLY A 20 -4.27 3.34 -0.18
C GLY A 20 -4.25 2.72 1.20
N ILE A 21 -5.37 2.09 1.51
CA ILE A 21 -5.65 1.48 2.81
C ILE A 21 -5.40 -0.02 2.72
N VAL A 22 -4.64 -0.57 3.67
CA VAL A 22 -4.33 -1.99 3.73
C VAL A 22 -5.58 -2.82 4.00
N GLN A 23 -5.92 -3.69 3.06
CA GLN A 23 -7.04 -4.62 3.13
C GLN A 23 -6.60 -6.02 3.52
N LYS A 24 -5.39 -6.42 3.13
CA LYS A 24 -4.83 -7.73 3.45
C LYS A 24 -3.32 -7.68 3.54
N ILE A 25 -2.76 -8.43 4.48
CA ILE A 25 -1.32 -8.57 4.66
C ILE A 25 -0.92 -9.97 4.19
N TYR A 26 0.14 -10.04 3.40
CA TYR A 26 0.82 -11.26 3.01
C TYR A 26 2.22 -11.27 3.62
N GLN A 27 2.94 -12.39 3.46
CA GLN A 27 4.28 -12.54 4.03
C GLN A 27 5.28 -11.46 3.57
N ASN A 28 5.16 -10.99 2.32
CA ASN A 28 6.14 -10.07 1.69
C ASN A 28 5.50 -8.80 1.11
N SER A 29 4.18 -8.66 1.22
CA SER A 29 3.40 -7.62 0.55
C SER A 29 2.09 -7.35 1.24
N VAL A 30 1.42 -6.27 0.84
CA VAL A 30 0.08 -5.89 1.28
C VAL A 30 -0.81 -5.62 0.08
N LEU A 31 -2.05 -6.08 0.16
CA LEU A 31 -3.12 -5.64 -0.74
C LEU A 31 -3.68 -4.33 -0.19
N ILE A 32 -3.77 -3.32 -1.03
CA ILE A 32 -4.42 -2.06 -0.69
C ILE A 32 -5.63 -1.80 -1.59
N ASN A 33 -6.61 -1.12 -1.02
CA ASN A 33 -7.57 -0.34 -1.80
C ASN A 33 -6.96 1.05 -2.02
N ILE A 34 -6.80 1.41 -3.29
CA ILE A 34 -6.23 2.67 -3.74
C ILE A 34 -7.25 3.78 -3.46
N THR A 35 -6.82 4.80 -2.73
CA THR A 35 -7.58 6.02 -2.43
C THR A 35 -7.15 7.16 -3.33
N GLU A 36 -5.85 7.24 -3.65
CA GLU A 36 -5.27 8.22 -4.56
C GLU A 36 -4.23 7.54 -5.46
N ASN A 37 -4.20 7.93 -6.73
CA ASN A 37 -3.31 7.35 -7.72
C ASN A 37 -2.69 8.42 -8.60
N ASN A 38 -1.47 8.83 -8.26
CA ASN A 38 -0.72 9.81 -9.03
C ASN A 38 0.29 9.15 -9.98
N SER A 39 0.25 7.82 -10.09
CA SER A 39 1.22 7.04 -10.88
C SER A 39 0.95 7.02 -12.38
N GLY A 40 -0.22 7.52 -12.82
CA GLY A 40 -0.66 7.47 -14.22
C GLY A 40 -1.01 6.06 -14.73
N LYS A 41 -1.09 5.06 -13.84
CA LYS A 41 -1.45 3.67 -14.19
C LYS A 41 -2.90 3.39 -13.85
N GLU A 42 -3.58 2.56 -14.63
CA GLU A 42 -4.92 2.09 -14.28
C GLU A 42 -4.85 0.81 -13.46
N PHE A 43 -5.69 0.71 -12.43
CA PHE A 43 -5.77 -0.46 -11.55
C PHE A 43 -7.20 -0.99 -11.54
N LEU A 44 -7.35 -2.26 -11.88
CA LEU A 44 -8.65 -2.92 -11.85
C LEU A 44 -9.21 -2.93 -10.42
N ASN A 45 -10.46 -2.47 -10.27
CA ASN A 45 -11.16 -2.36 -8.98
C ASN A 45 -10.43 -1.50 -7.93
N ASN A 46 -9.58 -0.56 -8.35
CA ASN A 46 -8.78 0.28 -7.44
C ASN A 46 -8.01 -0.54 -6.40
N LYS A 47 -7.49 -1.71 -6.79
CA LYS A 47 -6.72 -2.60 -5.91
C LYS A 47 -5.34 -2.85 -6.47
N THR A 48 -4.35 -2.89 -5.59
CA THR A 48 -2.98 -3.26 -5.97
C THR A 48 -2.24 -3.93 -4.82
N ILE A 49 -1.17 -4.66 -5.16
CA ILE A 49 -0.31 -5.34 -4.20
C ILE A 49 1.03 -4.63 -4.15
N ILE A 50 1.42 -4.17 -2.97
CA ILE A 50 2.68 -3.46 -2.74
C ILE A 50 3.58 -4.25 -1.80
N SER A 51 4.86 -4.40 -2.15
CA SER A 51 5.83 -5.07 -1.28
C SER A 51 6.11 -4.26 -0.01
N HIS A 52 6.39 -4.93 1.11
CA HIS A 52 6.85 -4.30 2.36
C HIS A 52 8.11 -3.44 2.22
N LYS A 53 8.84 -3.57 1.10
CA LYS A 53 10.01 -2.75 0.77
C LYS A 53 9.69 -1.50 -0.06
N LYS A 54 8.45 -1.33 -0.51
CA LYS A 54 8.05 -0.33 -1.53
C LYS A 54 6.92 0.60 -1.06
N TYR A 55 6.74 0.76 0.26
CA TYR A 55 5.81 1.72 0.82
C TYR A 55 6.31 2.34 2.12
N LEU A 56 5.70 3.46 2.49
CA LEU A 56 5.79 4.12 3.78
C LEU A 56 4.40 4.09 4.44
N ILE A 57 4.36 3.92 5.77
CA ILE A 57 3.10 3.99 6.54
C ILE A 57 2.84 5.45 6.85
N ALA A 58 1.70 5.98 6.39
CA ALA A 58 1.35 7.39 6.54
C ALA A 58 0.60 7.69 7.84
N ASN A 59 -0.25 6.78 8.31
CA ASN A 59 -0.98 6.90 9.57
C ASN A 59 -1.26 5.54 10.21
N LYS A 60 -1.42 5.55 11.54
CA LYS A 60 -1.76 4.39 12.37
C LYS A 60 -2.95 4.71 13.26
#